data_AF-A0A2P8APG8-F1
#
_entry.id   AF-A0A2P8APG8-F1
#
_cell.length_a   1.000
_cell.length_b   1.000
_cell.length_c   1.000
_cell.angle_alpha   90.00
_cell.angle_beta   90.00
_cell.angle_gamma   90.00
#
_symmetry.space_group_name_H-M   'P 1'
#
loop_
_entity.id
_entity.type
_entity.pdbx_description
1 polymer ?
#
loop_
_entity_poly.entity_id
_entity_poly.type
_entity_poly.pdbx_seq_one_letter_code
_entity_poly.pdbx_strand_id
1 'polypeptide(L)'
;MRGGRVVAVSAASALVLAVLYLTLPATGSDLSAQVARAGFFADHGAALVDLRWYGGVHPWGYSLVSPPLMALLGVRPTGPAGRARWSRAVLAGLATLLASAASPVAGLFVGLAGVALLLTRRYADGLLLAAPAAAPLAVTGLFFGEGGPGRCSRRPGCWPRRCCTPRWA
;
A
#
# COMPACT_ATOMS: atom_id res chain seq x y z
N MET A 1 13.99 -1.61 27.36
CA MET A 1 14.28 -3.06 27.49
C MET A 1 13.05 -3.97 27.45
N ARG A 2 11.87 -3.60 28.00
CA ARG A 2 10.65 -4.45 27.97
C ARG A 2 10.07 -4.68 26.56
N GLY A 3 10.13 -3.70 25.65
CA GLY A 3 9.61 -3.84 24.29
C GLY A 3 10.36 -4.86 23.42
N GLY A 4 11.69 -4.94 23.55
CA GLY A 4 12.51 -5.86 22.74
C GLY A 4 12.19 -7.34 23.03
N ARG A 5 11.96 -7.69 24.29
CA ARG A 5 11.56 -9.05 24.69
C ARG A 5 10.19 -9.44 24.15
N VAL A 6 9.21 -8.54 24.20
CA VAL A 6 7.86 -8.80 23.67
C VAL A 6 7.89 -8.96 22.14
N VAL A 7 8.69 -8.15 21.44
CA VAL A 7 8.87 -8.29 19.99
C VAL A 7 9.58 -9.59 19.64
N ALA A 8 10.61 -9.98 20.40
CA ALA A 8 11.33 -11.24 20.18
C ALA A 8 10.43 -12.46 20.43
N VAL A 9 9.67 -12.48 21.53
CA VAL A 9 8.75 -13.57 21.86
C VAL A 9 7.62 -13.69 20.84
N SER A 10 7.05 -12.57 20.39
CA SER A 10 6.00 -12.59 19.35
C SER A 10 6.55 -13.00 17.97
N ALA A 11 7.76 -12.58 17.61
CA ALA A 11 8.41 -13.03 16.39
C ALA A 11 8.74 -14.53 16.44
N ALA A 12 9.26 -15.03 17.57
CA ALA A 12 9.56 -16.43 17.77
C ALA A 12 8.31 -17.29 17.75
N SER A 13 7.24 -16.88 18.43
CA SER A 13 5.97 -17.63 18.43
C SER A 13 5.32 -17.65 17.03
N ALA A 14 5.36 -16.53 16.29
CA ALA A 14 4.88 -16.49 14.91
C ALA A 14 5.69 -17.42 14.00
N LEU A 15 7.02 -17.47 14.16
CA LEU A 15 7.88 -18.38 13.41
C LEU A 15 7.55 -19.84 13.73
N VAL A 16 7.42 -20.19 15.01
CA VAL A 16 7.06 -21.56 15.43
C VAL A 16 5.71 -21.96 14.85
N LEU A 17 4.70 -21.10 14.93
CA LEU A 17 3.38 -21.37 14.36
C LEU A 17 3.41 -21.50 12.83
N ALA A 18 4.24 -20.70 12.15
CA ALA A 18 4.40 -20.78 10.70
C ALA A 18 5.09 -22.09 10.29
N VAL A 19 6.16 -22.49 10.97
CA VAL A 19 6.84 -23.77 10.75
C VAL A 19 5.88 -24.92 11.01
N LEU A 20 5.20 -24.90 12.16
CA LEU A 20 4.24 -25.92 12.55
C LEU A 20 3.11 -26.07 11.52
N TYR A 21 2.56 -24.96 11.03
CA TYR A 21 1.54 -24.96 9.97
C TYR A 21 2.05 -25.57 8.65
N LEU A 22 3.31 -25.33 8.29
CA LEU A 22 3.91 -25.84 7.06
C LEU A 22 4.29 -27.33 7.16
N THR A 23 4.67 -27.81 8.35
CA THR A 23 5.11 -29.20 8.57
C THR A 23 3.96 -30.14 8.92
N LEU A 24 2.87 -29.65 9.51
CA LEU A 24 1.73 -30.48 9.88
C LEU A 24 0.93 -30.95 8.65
N PRO A 25 0.19 -32.08 8.79
CA PRO A 25 -0.73 -32.55 7.77
C PRO A 25 -1.75 -31.49 7.34
N ALA A 26 -2.22 -31.58 6.10
CA ALA A 26 -3.19 -30.64 5.53
C ALA A 26 -4.58 -30.88 6.13
N THR A 27 -4.86 -30.23 7.26
CA THR A 27 -6.14 -30.31 7.94
C THR A 27 -6.85 -28.96 7.93
N GLY A 28 -8.15 -28.96 7.63
CA GLY A 28 -9.00 -27.77 7.76
C GLY A 28 -9.87 -27.51 6.53
N SER A 29 -11.11 -27.13 6.77
CA SER A 29 -12.09 -26.77 5.72
C SER A 29 -11.68 -25.51 4.95
N ASP A 30 -11.00 -24.55 5.60
CA ASP A 30 -10.53 -23.35 4.90
C ASP A 30 -9.39 -23.68 3.93
N LEU A 31 -8.47 -24.58 4.30
CA LEU A 31 -7.36 -24.98 3.45
C LEU A 31 -7.86 -25.72 2.21
N SER A 32 -8.81 -26.63 2.35
CA SER A 32 -9.41 -27.33 1.20
C SER A 32 -10.14 -26.36 0.27
N ALA A 33 -10.82 -25.34 0.83
CA ALA A 33 -11.44 -24.29 0.03
C ALA A 33 -10.39 -23.44 -0.73
N GLN A 34 -9.25 -23.11 -0.11
CA GLN A 34 -8.16 -22.39 -0.78
C GLN A 34 -7.52 -23.22 -1.90
N VAL A 35 -7.29 -24.52 -1.68
CA VAL A 35 -6.79 -25.45 -2.71
C VAL A 35 -7.75 -25.57 -3.88
N ALA A 36 -9.06 -25.71 -3.61
CA ALA A 36 -10.07 -25.77 -4.66
C ALA A 36 -10.09 -24.50 -5.52
N ARG A 37 -9.99 -23.32 -4.90
CA ARG A 37 -9.96 -22.02 -5.60
C ARG A 37 -8.68 -21.82 -6.40
N ALA A 38 -7.52 -22.18 -5.84
CA ALA A 38 -6.24 -22.09 -6.54
C ALA A 38 -6.20 -23.03 -7.75
N GLY A 39 -6.66 -24.27 -7.59
CA GLY A 39 -6.79 -25.23 -8.69
C GLY A 39 -7.77 -24.76 -9.76
N PHE A 40 -8.90 -24.17 -9.37
CA PHE A 40 -9.83 -23.56 -10.34
C PHE A 40 -9.14 -22.53 -11.22
N PHE A 41 -8.36 -21.65 -10.61
CA PHE A 41 -7.72 -20.58 -11.35
C PHE A 41 -6.65 -21.13 -12.30
N ALA A 42 -5.92 -22.16 -11.87
CA ALA A 42 -4.92 -22.82 -12.71
C ALA A 42 -5.55 -23.45 -13.96
N ASP A 43 -6.70 -24.11 -13.81
CA ASP A 43 -7.34 -24.84 -14.91
C ASP A 43 -8.32 -23.97 -15.74
N HIS A 44 -9.03 -23.06 -15.08
CA HIS A 44 -10.19 -22.33 -15.62
C HIS A 44 -10.20 -20.85 -15.20
N GLY A 45 -9.04 -20.20 -15.05
CA GLY A 45 -8.94 -18.83 -14.54
C GLY A 45 -9.85 -17.81 -15.25
N ALA A 46 -10.07 -17.94 -16.56
CA ALA A 46 -10.97 -17.04 -17.29
C ALA A 46 -12.47 -17.23 -16.98
N ALA A 47 -12.86 -18.35 -16.37
CA ALA A 47 -14.24 -18.64 -16.03
C ALA A 47 -14.71 -17.76 -14.85
N LEU A 48 -15.90 -17.18 -15.00
CA LEU A 48 -16.47 -16.27 -13.99
C LEU A 48 -17.18 -17.00 -12.86
N VAL A 49 -17.75 -18.19 -13.14
CA VAL A 49 -18.52 -19.01 -12.22
C VAL A 49 -17.93 -20.40 -12.17
N ASP A 50 -17.77 -20.91 -10.95
CA ASP A 50 -17.38 -22.28 -10.67
C ASP A 50 -18.62 -23.11 -10.30
N LEU A 51 -19.09 -23.96 -11.22
CA LEU A 51 -20.31 -24.76 -11.06
C LEU A 51 -20.11 -26.08 -10.32
N ARG A 52 -18.87 -26.45 -9.95
CA ARG A 52 -18.60 -27.74 -9.27
C ARG A 52 -19.00 -27.77 -7.79
N TRP A 53 -19.53 -26.65 -7.27
CA TRP A 53 -19.97 -26.49 -5.89
C TRP A 53 -21.41 -25.94 -5.82
N TYR A 54 -22.29 -26.61 -5.06
CA TYR A 54 -23.65 -26.22 -4.62
C TYR A 54 -24.41 -25.15 -5.46
N GLY A 55 -24.40 -25.26 -6.80
CA GLY A 55 -25.16 -24.36 -7.68
C GLY A 55 -24.39 -23.15 -8.24
N GLY A 56 -23.08 -23.05 -8.01
CA GLY A 56 -22.22 -22.01 -8.58
C GLY A 56 -21.62 -21.10 -7.52
N VAL A 57 -20.29 -20.92 -7.57
CA VAL A 57 -19.56 -19.96 -6.74
C VAL A 57 -18.85 -18.97 -7.67
N HIS A 58 -18.92 -17.67 -7.38
CA HIS A 58 -18.17 -16.64 -8.11
C HIS A 58 -16.79 -16.41 -7.46
N PRO A 59 -15.69 -16.99 -7.97
CA PRO A 59 -14.39 -16.94 -7.29
C PRO A 59 -13.84 -15.52 -7.22
N TRP A 60 -14.10 -14.75 -8.28
CA TRP A 60 -13.68 -13.36 -8.45
C TRP A 60 -14.41 -12.38 -7.53
N GLY A 61 -15.60 -12.74 -7.02
CA GLY A 61 -16.36 -11.92 -6.08
C GLY A 61 -15.71 -11.82 -4.69
N TYR A 62 -14.83 -12.77 -4.33
CA TYR A 62 -14.15 -12.78 -3.04
C TYR A 62 -12.79 -12.07 -3.08
N SER A 63 -11.95 -12.38 -4.08
CA SER A 63 -10.62 -11.79 -4.22
C SER A 63 -10.09 -11.98 -5.62
N LEU A 64 -9.64 -10.88 -6.24
CA LEU A 64 -8.96 -10.91 -7.55
C LEU A 64 -7.50 -11.37 -7.46
N VAL A 65 -6.92 -11.36 -6.25
CA VAL A 65 -5.47 -11.51 -6.06
C VAL A 65 -5.13 -12.84 -5.40
N SER A 66 -5.94 -13.31 -4.45
CA SER A 66 -5.58 -14.49 -3.67
C SER A 66 -5.53 -15.78 -4.51
N PRO A 67 -6.53 -16.10 -5.37
CA PRO A 67 -6.49 -17.29 -6.21
C PRO A 67 -5.30 -17.37 -7.18
N PRO A 68 -4.96 -16.33 -7.98
CA PRO A 68 -3.80 -16.40 -8.86
C PRO A 68 -2.48 -16.53 -8.09
N LEU A 69 -2.36 -15.83 -6.97
CA LEU A 69 -1.14 -15.84 -6.15
C LEU A 69 -0.95 -17.21 -5.47
N MET A 70 -2.05 -17.83 -5.01
CA MET A 70 -2.04 -19.20 -4.49
C MET A 70 -1.79 -20.26 -5.58
N ALA A 71 -2.26 -20.03 -6.80
CA ALA A 71 -1.98 -20.91 -7.94
C ALA A 71 -0.48 -20.85 -8.34
N LEU A 72 0.12 -19.65 -8.31
CA LEU A 72 1.52 -19.44 -8.67
C LEU A 72 2.51 -19.87 -7.57
N LEU A 73 2.29 -19.44 -6.33
CA LEU A 73 3.23 -19.65 -5.22
C LEU A 73 2.90 -20.88 -4.36
N GLY A 74 1.70 -21.44 -4.52
CA GLY A 74 1.16 -22.49 -3.67
C GLY A 74 0.33 -21.95 -2.49
N VAL A 75 -0.71 -22.69 -2.13
CA VAL A 75 -1.70 -22.30 -1.10
C VAL A 75 -1.10 -22.21 0.31
N ARG A 76 -0.20 -23.14 0.67
CA ARG A 76 0.39 -23.21 2.00
C ARG A 76 1.41 -22.10 2.30
N PRO A 77 2.39 -21.82 1.43
CA PRO A 77 3.36 -20.77 1.70
C PRO A 77 2.79 -19.34 1.61
N THR A 78 1.70 -19.14 0.87
CA THR A 78 1.08 -17.81 0.69
C THR A 78 0.46 -17.24 1.97
N GLY A 79 -0.11 -18.09 2.84
CA GLY A 79 -0.72 -17.65 4.10
C GLY A 79 0.27 -16.98 5.07
N PRO A 80 1.41 -17.62 5.43
CA PRO A 80 2.45 -17.02 6.25
C PRO A 80 3.11 -15.81 5.57
N ALA A 81 3.38 -15.89 4.26
CA ALA A 81 4.05 -14.83 3.50
C ALA A 81 3.21 -13.52 3.45
N GLY A 82 1.89 -13.64 3.26
CA GLY A 82 0.98 -12.49 3.29
C GLY A 82 0.85 -11.83 4.68
N ARG A 83 1.24 -12.51 5.75
CA ARG A 83 1.25 -11.98 7.13
C ARG A 83 2.58 -11.35 7.55
N ALA A 84 3.62 -11.45 6.72
CA ALA A 84 4.88 -10.80 7.02
C ALA A 84 4.69 -9.28 7.17
N ARG A 85 5.20 -8.70 8.25
CA ARG A 85 5.14 -7.24 8.48
C ARG A 85 5.66 -6.45 7.28
N TRP A 86 6.67 -6.98 6.62
CA TRP A 86 7.30 -6.39 5.44
C TRP A 86 6.38 -6.32 4.23
N SER A 87 5.56 -7.34 3.95
CA SER A 87 4.64 -7.30 2.82
C SER A 87 3.55 -6.24 3.02
N ARG A 88 3.04 -6.09 4.24
CA ARG A 88 2.10 -5.00 4.58
C ARG A 88 2.73 -3.62 4.48
N ALA A 89 3.97 -3.47 4.96
CA ALA A 89 4.70 -2.20 4.89
C ALA A 89 4.97 -1.79 3.42
N VAL A 90 5.40 -2.74 2.58
CA VAL A 90 5.64 -2.52 1.15
C VAL A 90 4.34 -2.18 0.42
N LEU A 91 3.25 -2.93 0.65
CA LEU A 91 1.95 -2.66 0.04
C LEU A 91 1.39 -1.31 0.47
N ALA A 92 1.51 -0.94 1.75
CA ALA A 92 1.11 0.38 2.22
C ALA A 92 1.95 1.48 1.56
N GLY A 93 3.27 1.31 1.48
CA GLY A 93 4.16 2.26 0.81
C GLY A 93 3.85 2.42 -0.69
N LEU A 94 3.58 1.32 -1.40
CA LEU A 94 3.16 1.36 -2.79
C LEU A 94 1.80 2.02 -2.96
N ALA A 95 0.81 1.65 -2.15
CA ALA A 95 -0.54 2.21 -2.21
C ALA A 95 -0.53 3.72 -1.95
N THR A 96 0.30 4.19 -1.02
CA THR A 96 0.47 5.62 -0.75
C THR A 96 1.15 6.37 -1.89
N LEU A 97 2.18 5.79 -2.51
CA LEU A 97 2.80 6.30 -3.74
C LEU A 97 1.79 6.41 -4.89
N LEU A 98 1.04 5.32 -5.14
CA LEU A 98 0.01 5.25 -6.17
C LEU A 98 -1.13 6.24 -5.90
N ALA A 99 -1.53 6.42 -4.64
CA ALA A 99 -2.55 7.40 -4.26
C ALA A 99 -2.08 8.83 -4.53
N SER A 100 -0.84 9.18 -4.16
CA SER A 100 -0.25 10.49 -4.45
C SER A 100 -0.07 10.72 -5.95
N ALA A 101 0.27 9.68 -6.72
CA ALA A 101 0.42 9.76 -8.18
C ALA A 101 -0.94 9.90 -8.90
N ALA A 102 -1.99 9.24 -8.41
CA ALA A 102 -3.32 9.31 -8.99
C ALA A 102 -4.06 10.61 -8.61
N SER A 103 -3.84 11.13 -7.41
CA SER A 103 -4.45 12.38 -6.95
C SER A 103 -3.57 13.08 -5.90
N PRO A 104 -3.06 14.29 -6.21
CA PRO A 104 -2.25 15.06 -5.25
C PRO A 104 -2.98 15.35 -3.92
N VAL A 105 -4.30 15.52 -3.97
CA VAL A 105 -5.13 15.77 -2.77
C VAL A 105 -5.19 14.53 -1.88
N ALA A 106 -5.36 13.33 -2.46
CA ALA A 106 -5.33 12.08 -1.70
C ALA A 106 -3.96 11.87 -1.04
N GLY A 107 -2.88 12.17 -1.76
CA GLY A 107 -1.52 12.17 -1.23
C GLY A 107 -1.34 13.06 0.00
N LEU A 108 -1.93 14.26 0.00
CA LEU A 108 -1.87 15.19 1.13
C LEU A 108 -2.54 14.62 2.39
N PHE A 109 -3.74 14.06 2.26
CA PHE A 109 -4.47 13.47 3.40
C PHE A 109 -3.73 12.27 3.99
N VAL A 110 -3.16 11.42 3.14
CA VAL A 110 -2.37 10.26 3.56
C VAL A 110 -1.05 10.68 4.20
N GLY A 111 -0.41 11.72 3.67
CA GLY A 111 0.77 12.35 4.27
C GLY A 111 0.47 12.92 5.67
N LEU A 112 -0.66 13.63 5.82
CA LEU A 112 -1.12 14.15 7.12
C LEU A 112 -1.35 13.03 8.14
N ALA A 113 -1.98 11.92 7.72
CA ALA A 113 -2.14 10.75 8.57
C ALA A 113 -0.78 10.15 9.00
N GLY A 114 0.21 10.12 8.10
CA GLY A 114 1.59 9.75 8.41
C GLY A 114 2.25 10.67 9.44
N VAL A 115 2.04 11.98 9.34
CA VAL A 115 2.52 12.97 10.33
C VAL A 115 1.85 12.79 11.68
N ALA A 116 0.54 12.52 11.73
CA ALA A 116 -0.16 12.21 12.98
C ALA A 116 0.41 10.95 13.66
N LEU A 117 0.81 9.94 12.88
CA LEU A 117 1.48 8.74 13.38
C LEU A 117 2.89 9.05 13.93
N LEU A 118 3.63 9.99 13.32
CA LEU A 118 4.90 10.48 13.86
C LEU A 118 4.71 11.18 15.21
N LEU A 119 3.67 12.01 15.34
CA LEU A 119 3.34 12.73 16.58
C LEU A 119 2.91 11.81 17.72
N THR A 120 2.24 10.69 17.40
CA THR A 120 1.87 9.65 18.38
C THR A 120 3.02 8.70 18.71
N ARG A 121 4.27 9.06 18.34
CA ARG A 121 5.50 8.26 18.50
C ARG A 121 5.50 6.90 17.78
N ARG A 122 4.62 6.69 16.80
CA ARG A 122 4.64 5.52 15.92
C ARG A 122 5.52 5.79 14.71
N TYR A 123 6.80 6.05 14.98
CA TYR A 123 7.72 6.58 13.97
C TYR A 123 7.88 5.68 12.74
N ALA A 124 7.87 4.35 12.92
CA ALA A 124 7.98 3.41 11.81
C ALA A 124 6.78 3.48 10.85
N ASP A 125 5.56 3.49 11.41
CA ASP A 125 4.32 3.53 10.61
C ASP A 125 4.12 4.91 9.97
N GLY A 126 4.50 5.97 10.69
CA GLY A 126 4.43 7.34 10.19
C GLY A 126 5.41 7.59 9.04
N LEU A 127 6.66 7.11 9.14
CA LEU A 127 7.65 7.25 8.07
C LEU A 127 7.26 6.42 6.84
N LEU A 128 6.71 5.22 7.05
CA LEU A 128 6.20 4.34 5.99
C LEU A 128 5.09 4.96 5.15
N LEU A 129 4.33 5.92 5.69
CA LEU A 129 3.24 6.60 4.98
C LEU A 129 3.66 7.98 4.48
N ALA A 130 4.40 8.75 5.28
CA ALA A 130 4.77 10.13 4.95
C ALA A 130 5.82 10.22 3.83
N ALA A 131 6.83 9.34 3.84
CA ALA A 131 7.88 9.34 2.82
C ALA A 131 7.34 9.05 1.40
N PRO A 132 6.59 7.96 1.16
CA PRO A 132 6.01 7.70 -0.16
C PRO A 132 4.96 8.73 -0.58
N ALA A 133 4.19 9.28 0.35
CA ALA A 133 3.22 10.34 0.03
C ALA A 133 3.89 11.64 -0.45
N ALA A 134 5.04 11.99 0.13
CA ALA A 134 5.79 13.21 -0.21
C ALA A 134 6.62 13.09 -1.50
N ALA A 135 7.02 11.88 -1.89
CA ALA A 135 7.93 11.67 -3.02
C ALA A 135 7.40 12.24 -4.36
N PRO A 136 6.14 12.00 -4.78
CA PRO A 136 5.61 12.57 -6.02
C PRO A 136 5.49 14.09 -5.97
N LEU A 137 5.10 14.67 -4.82
CA LEU A 137 5.00 16.11 -4.66
C LEU A 137 6.37 16.79 -4.73
N ALA A 138 7.40 16.20 -4.11
CA ALA A 138 8.76 16.69 -4.20
C ALA A 138 9.31 16.61 -5.63
N VAL A 139 9.07 15.51 -6.35
CA VAL A 139 9.48 15.36 -7.75
C VAL A 139 8.79 16.39 -8.64
N THR A 140 7.46 16.57 -8.51
CA THR A 140 6.73 17.57 -9.29
C THR A 140 7.18 18.99 -8.95
N GLY A 141 7.43 19.31 -7.68
CA GLY A 141 7.93 20.63 -7.28
C GLY A 141 9.37 20.92 -7.72
N LEU A 142 10.20 19.88 -7.88
CA LEU A 142 11.56 20.01 -8.42
C LEU A 142 11.56 20.16 -9.94
N PHE A 143 10.71 19.40 -10.65
CA PHE A 143 10.63 19.44 -12.12
C PHE A 143 9.84 20.64 -12.65
N PHE A 144 8.76 21.02 -11.98
CA PHE A 144 7.90 22.17 -12.32
C PHE A 144 8.07 23.29 -11.30
N GLY A 145 9.30 23.53 -10.84
CA GLY A 145 9.62 24.62 -9.92
C GLY A 145 8.95 25.90 -10.39
N GLU A 146 8.12 26.49 -9.52
CA GLU A 146 7.35 27.68 -9.82
C GLU A 146 8.29 28.77 -10.35
N GLY A 147 8.18 28.97 -11.65
CA GLY A 147 9.03 29.85 -12.41
C GLY A 147 8.82 31.29 -11.98
N GLY A 148 9.89 31.85 -11.42
CA GLY A 148 10.27 33.24 -11.63
C GLY A 148 10.22 34.10 -10.37
N PRO A 149 11.35 34.68 -9.92
CA PRO A 149 11.25 35.94 -9.20
C PRO A 149 10.58 36.94 -10.15
N GLY A 150 9.30 37.21 -9.93
CA GLY A 150 8.62 38.33 -10.56
C GLY A 150 9.39 39.60 -10.20
N ARG A 151 10.28 40.05 -11.10
CA ARG A 151 10.94 41.33 -10.96
C ARG A 151 9.87 42.39 -11.16
N CYS A 152 9.19 42.84 -10.09
CA CYS A 152 8.48 44.11 -10.15
C CYS A 152 9.56 45.20 -10.22
N SER A 153 9.87 45.68 -11.42
CA SER A 153 10.70 46.87 -11.59
C SER A 153 9.95 48.05 -10.97
N ARG A 154 10.55 48.71 -9.96
CA ARG A 154 10.00 49.94 -9.39
C ARG A 154 10.03 51.03 -10.47
N ARG A 155 8.86 51.40 -11.02
CA ARG A 155 8.72 52.67 -11.74
C ARG A 155 8.53 53.80 -10.71
N PRO A 156 9.25 54.92 -10.82
CA PRO A 156 9.00 56.08 -9.98
C PRO A 156 7.62 56.66 -10.32
N GLY A 157 6.72 56.75 -9.34
CA GLY A 157 5.40 57.38 -9.50
C GLY A 157 4.17 56.56 -9.06
N CYS A 158 4.32 55.29 -8.65
CA CYS A 158 3.17 54.47 -8.23
C CYS A 158 3.06 54.38 -6.69
N TRP A 159 2.25 55.25 -6.09
CA TRP A 159 1.84 55.23 -4.68
C TRP A 159 0.34 55.54 -4.59
N PRO A 160 -0.49 54.90 -3.73
CA PRO A 160 -0.32 53.64 -3.01
C PRO A 160 -1.31 52.58 -3.57
N ARG A 161 -0.78 51.41 -3.97
CA ARG A 161 -1.50 50.17 -4.35
C ARG A 161 -1.86 50.01 -5.85
N ARG A 162 -1.19 49.02 -6.44
CA ARG A 162 -1.53 48.26 -7.67
C ARG A 162 -1.09 48.86 -9.03
N CYS A 163 0.20 48.70 -9.34
CA CYS A 163 0.68 48.57 -10.72
C CYS A 163 1.75 47.47 -10.81
N CYS A 164 1.41 46.21 -10.52
CA CYS A 164 2.12 45.08 -11.13
C CYS A 164 1.10 44.44 -12.08
N THR A 165 1.22 44.70 -13.39
CA THR A 165 0.48 43.96 -14.42
C THR A 165 1.28 42.68 -14.71
N PRO A 166 0.63 41.50 -14.75
CA PRO A 166 1.30 40.30 -15.25
C PRO A 166 1.52 40.51 -16.75
N ARG A 167 2.79 40.55 -17.17
CA ARG A 167 3.16 40.54 -18.59
C ARG A 167 3.16 39.09 -19.05
N TRP A 168 2.02 38.60 -19.49
CA TRP A 168 1.94 37.37 -20.28
C TRP A 168 2.49 37.70 -21.66
N ALA A 169 3.67 37.17 -21.96
CA ALA A 169 4.23 37.14 -23.31
C ALA A 169 3.78 35.85 -24.00
#